data_AF-A0A1V5IDV1-F1
#
_entry.id   AF-A0A1V5IDV1-F1
#
_cell.length_a   1.000
_cell.length_b   1.000
_cell.length_c   1.000
_cell.angle_alpha   90.00
_cell.angle_beta   90.00
_cell.angle_gamma   90.00
#
_symmetry.space_group_name_H-M   'P 1'
#
loop_
_entity.id
_entity.type
_entity.pdbx_description
1 polymer ?
#
loop_
_entity_poly.entity_id
_entity_poly.type
_entity_poly.pdbx_seq_one_letter_code
_entity_poly.pdbx_strand_id
1 'polypeptide(L)' 'MEIAKPDIKFDVNEELFRKYWRILKLARTPTKEEFRKIALVAAAGVLIVGLIGFLIYIGMIPLS' A
#
# COMPACT_ATOMS: atom_id res chain seq x y z
N MET A 1 14.13 38.57 -35.82
CA MET A 1 13.34 38.19 -34.63
C MET A 1 13.46 36.69 -34.46
N GLU A 2 14.45 36.26 -33.69
CA GLU A 2 14.47 34.87 -33.21
C GLU A 2 13.44 34.75 -32.09
N ILE A 3 12.43 33.94 -32.37
CA ILE A 3 11.33 33.65 -31.47
C ILE A 3 11.91 32.71 -30.41
N ALA A 4 12.05 33.19 -29.18
CA ALA A 4 12.46 32.37 -28.05
C ALA A 4 11.45 31.23 -27.90
N LYS A 5 11.88 30.02 -28.25
CA LYS A 5 11.10 28.80 -28.06
C LYS A 5 10.98 28.57 -26.56
N PRO A 6 9.77 28.52 -25.97
CA PRO A 6 9.64 28.24 -24.55
C PRO A 6 9.98 26.76 -24.34
N ASP A 7 11.11 26.50 -23.68
CA ASP A 7 11.51 25.17 -23.24
C ASP A 7 10.65 24.75 -22.05
N ILE A 8 9.39 24.38 -22.31
CA ILE A 8 8.50 23.79 -21.30
C ILE A 8 8.99 22.35 -21.09
N LYS A 9 10.09 22.20 -20.37
CA LYS A 9 10.49 20.91 -19.82
C LYS A 9 9.60 20.64 -18.62
N PHE A 10 8.69 19.69 -18.82
CA PHE A 10 7.87 19.12 -17.77
C PHE A 10 8.77 18.37 -16.77
N ASP A 11 9.43 19.10 -15.88
CA ASP A 11 10.11 18.55 -14.69
C ASP A 11 9.11 18.13 -13.59
N VAL A 12 7.87 17.84 -14.00
CA VAL A 12 6.76 17.44 -13.13
C VAL A 12 7.13 16.20 -12.32
N ASN A 13 7.90 15.28 -12.89
CA ASN A 13 8.35 14.07 -12.19
C ASN A 13 9.36 14.36 -11.08
N GLU A 14 10.34 15.25 -11.30
CA GLU A 14 11.33 15.57 -10.27
C GLU A 14 10.71 16.42 -9.15
N GLU A 15 9.80 17.32 -9.51
CA GLU A 15 9.04 18.12 -8.56
C GLU A 15 8.04 17.28 -7.75
N LEU A 16 7.34 16.33 -8.40
CA LEU A 16 6.48 15.33 -7.75
C LEU A 16 7.30 14.45 -6.81
N PHE A 17 8.44 13.93 -7.27
CA PHE A 17 9.30 13.07 -6.47
C PHE A 17 9.79 13.80 -5.21
N ARG A 18 10.21 15.06 -5.33
CA ARG A 18 10.55 15.92 -4.18
C ARG A 18 9.37 16.11 -3.23
N LYS A 19 8.15 16.32 -3.76
CA LYS A 19 6.93 16.48 -2.95
C LYS A 19 6.59 15.19 -2.19
N TYR A 20 6.55 14.04 -2.85
CA TYR A 20 6.30 12.73 -2.22
C TYR A 20 7.37 12.36 -1.19
N TRP A 21 8.64 12.63 -1.49
CA TRP A 21 9.74 12.39 -0.56
C TRP A 21 9.61 13.19 0.74
N ARG A 22 9.14 14.45 0.66
CA ARG A 22 8.84 15.26 1.84
C ARG A 22 7.66 14.71 2.63
N ILE A 23 6.62 14.22 1.94
CA ILE A 23 5.45 13.61 2.58
C ILE A 23 5.86 12.35 3.35
N LEU A 24 6.68 11.48 2.75
CA LEU A 24 7.19 10.27 3.41
C LEU A 24 8.03 10.60 4.65
N LYS A 25 8.82 11.67 4.61
CA LYS A 25 9.59 12.15 5.77
C LYS A 25 8.71 12.81 6.84
N LEU A 26 7.60 13.42 6.45
CA LEU A 26 6.65 14.05 7.36
C LEU A 26 5.72 13.02 8.02
N ALA A 27 5.47 11.90 7.35
CA ALA A 27 4.69 10.80 7.89
C ALA A 27 5.36 10.24 9.16
N ARG A 28 4.58 10.13 10.24
CA ARG A 28 5.04 9.56 11.51
C ARG A 28 5.27 8.06 11.33
N THR A 29 6.46 7.58 11.71
CA THR A 29 6.71 6.15 11.81
C THR A 29 5.89 5.58 12.97
N PRO A 30 5.15 4.48 12.77
CA PRO A 30 4.33 3.88 13.82
C PRO A 30 5.22 3.36 14.96
N THR A 31 4.73 3.48 16.18
CA THR A 31 5.37 2.83 17.34
C THR A 31 5.18 1.31 17.29
N LYS A 32 6.03 0.56 17.98
CA LYS A 32 5.93 -0.91 18.06
C LYS A 32 4.56 -1.38 18.57
N GLU A 33 3.94 -0.62 19.47
CA GLU A 33 2.62 -0.94 20.02
C GLU A 33 1.49 -0.73 19.01
N GLU A 34 1.49 0.41 18.30
CA GLU A 34 0.53 0.69 17.22
C GLU A 34 0.64 -0.36 16.12
N PHE A 35 1.86 -0.69 15.70
CA PHE A 35 2.12 -1.73 14.72
C PHE A 35 1.58 -3.09 15.17
N ARG A 36 1.87 -3.48 16.42
CA ARG A 36 1.43 -4.79 16.96
C ARG A 36 -0.08 -4.90 17.03
N LYS A 37 -0.80 -3.82 17.39
CA LYS A 37 -2.28 -3.81 17.40
C LYS A 37 -2.84 -4.07 16.00
N ILE A 38 -2.35 -3.34 15.00
CA ILE A 38 -2.79 -3.51 13.61
C ILE A 38 -2.44 -4.90 13.09
N ALA A 39 -1.22 -5.37 13.36
CA ALA A 39 -0.77 -6.70 12.95
C ALA A 39 -1.64 -7.83 13.54
N LEU A 40 -2.05 -7.70 14.80
CA LEU A 40 -2.96 -8.68 15.44
C LEU A 40 -4.35 -8.69 14.78
N VAL A 41 -4.92 -7.53 14.50
CA VAL A 41 -6.22 -7.42 13.82
C VAL A 41 -6.14 -7.97 12.40
N ALA A 42 -5.07 -7.64 11.67
CA ALA A 42 -4.84 -8.17 10.32
C ALA A 42 -4.67 -9.69 10.34
N ALA A 43 -3.88 -10.24 11.26
CA ALA A 43 -3.70 -11.68 11.41
C ALA A 43 -5.01 -12.40 11.73
N ALA A 44 -5.85 -11.83 12.60
CA ALA A 44 -7.17 -12.36 12.89
C ALA A 44 -8.08 -12.36 11.64
N GLY A 45 -8.08 -11.26 10.88
CA GLY A 45 -8.86 -11.16 9.65
C GLY A 45 -8.45 -12.18 8.59
N VAL A 46 -7.14 -12.32 8.35
CA VAL A 46 -6.60 -13.31 7.40
C VAL A 46 -6.95 -14.73 7.83
N LEU A 47 -6.85 -15.05 9.12
CA LEU A 47 -7.18 -16.37 9.65
C LEU A 47 -8.66 -16.71 9.45
N ILE A 48 -9.56 -15.77 9.74
CA ILE A 48 -11.01 -15.97 9.55
C ILE A 48 -11.34 -16.21 8.08
N VAL A 49 -10.87 -15.34 7.18
CA VAL A 49 -11.14 -15.47 5.75
C VAL A 49 -10.53 -16.75 5.18
N GLY A 50 -9.28 -17.07 5.58
CA GLY A 50 -8.60 -18.29 5.19
C GLY A 50 -9.32 -19.54 5.68
N LEU A 51 -9.81 -19.55 6.92
CA LEU A 51 -10.55 -20.67 7.49
C LEU A 51 -11.90 -20.87 6.77
N ILE A 52 -12.61 -19.79 6.46
CA ILE A 52 -13.88 -19.88 5.70
C ILE A 52 -13.62 -20.49 4.31
N GLY A 53 -12.62 -19.97 3.59
CA GLY A 53 -12.23 -20.51 2.28
C GLY A 53 -11.79 -21.98 2.37
N PHE A 54 -11.06 -22.34 3.42
CA PHE A 54 -10.61 -23.70 3.69
C PHE A 54 -11.78 -24.66 3.97
N LEU A 55 -12.76 -24.23 4.77
CA LEU A 55 -13.96 -25.03 5.05
C LEU A 55 -14.81 -25.24 3.80
N ILE A 56 -14.94 -24.22 2.94
CA ILE A 56 -15.60 -24.34 1.64
C ILE A 56 -14.87 -25.35 0.77
N TYR A 57 -13.54 -25.29 0.70
CA TYR A 57 -12.73 -26.24 -0.05
C TYR A 57 -12.91 -27.69 0.44
N ILE A 58 -12.86 -27.91 1.76
CA ILE A 58 -13.12 -29.24 2.34
C ILE A 58 -14.53 -29.73 2.00
N GLY A 59 -15.54 -28.87 2.13
CA GLY A 59 -16.92 -29.23 1.81
C GLY A 59 -17.15 -29.47 0.31
N MET A 60 -16.36 -28.84 -0.56
CA MET A 60 -16.40 -29.04 -2.00
C MET A 60 -15.68 -30.31 -2.44
N ILE A 61 -14.71 -30.81 -1.67
CA ILE A 61 -14.06 -32.09 -1.97
C ILE A 61 -15.15 -33.18 -1.89
N PRO A 62 -15.51 -33.81 -3.03
CA PRO A 62 -16.46 -34.91 -2.99
C PRO A 62 -15.79 -36.05 -2.23
N LEU A 63 -16.35 -36.38 -1.07
CA LEU A 63 -16.01 -37.57 -0.31
C LEU A 63 -16.37 -38.79 -1.19
N SER A 64 -15.40 -39.20 -2.01
CA SER A 64 -15.46 -40.32 -2.94
C SER A 64 -14.78 -41.52 -2.29
#